data_AF-A0A5C0VF28-F1
#
_entry.id   AF-A0A5C0VF28-F1
#
_cell.length_a   1.000
_cell.length_b   1.000
_cell.length_c   1.000
_cell.angle_alpha   90.00
_cell.angle_beta   90.00
_cell.angle_gamma   90.00
#
_symmetry.space_group_name_H-M   'P 1'
#
loop_
_entity.id
_entity.type
_entity.pdbx_description
1 polymer ?
#
loop_
_entity_poly.entity_id
_entity_poly.type
_entity_poly.pdbx_seq_one_letter_code
_entity_poly.pdbx_strand_id
1 'polypeptide(L)' 'MVDFKNYEARRTYLLYLIIHKYPLSRKQLAQKFNCEEHTITRMVNDLRFHKNYPIRYSKSLKRYVLVED' A
#
# COMPACT_ATOMS: atom_id res chain seq x y z
N MET A 1 -16.32 -6.67 -14.16
CA MET A 1 -16.36 -5.25 -13.78
C MET A 1 -15.56 -5.09 -12.49
N VAL A 2 -14.45 -4.34 -12.49
CA VAL A 2 -13.69 -4.08 -11.26
C VAL A 2 -14.57 -3.20 -10.38
N ASP A 3 -14.87 -3.66 -9.16
CA ASP A 3 -15.64 -2.87 -8.20
C ASP A 3 -14.77 -1.71 -7.70
N PHE A 4 -14.97 -0.54 -8.31
CA PHE A 4 -14.22 0.67 -8.00
C PHE A 4 -14.39 1.13 -6.55
N LYS A 5 -15.55 0.89 -5.92
CA LYS A 5 -15.77 1.25 -4.51
C LYS A 5 -14.90 0.38 -3.59
N ASN A 6 -14.81 -0.90 -3.89
CA ASN A 6 -13.93 -1.82 -3.17
C ASN A 6 -12.45 -1.46 -3.38
N TYR A 7 -12.07 -1.06 -4.60
CA TYR A 7 -10.68 -0.68 -4.90
C TYR A 7 -10.24 0.58 -4.15
N GLU A 8 -11.06 1.62 -4.09
CA GLU A 8 -10.75 2.83 -3.29
C GLU A 8 -10.69 2.53 -1.80
N ALA A 9 -11.64 1.75 -1.27
CA ALA A 9 -11.62 1.35 0.15
C ALA A 9 -10.33 0.60 0.51
N ARG A 10 -9.86 -0.30 -0.37
CA ARG A 10 -8.60 -1.02 -0.20
C ARG A 10 -7.38 -0.09 -0.21
N ARG A 11 -7.35 0.92 -1.10
CA ARG A 11 -6.27 1.92 -1.14
C ARG A 11 -6.23 2.78 0.11
N THR A 12 -7.39 3.26 0.58
CA THR A 12 -7.50 4.03 1.82
C THR A 12 -7.03 3.21 3.02
N TYR A 13 -7.43 1.94 3.09
CA TYR A 13 -7.00 1.07 4.18
C TYR A 13 -5.50 0.72 4.10
N LEU A 14 -4.95 0.51 2.90
CA LEU A 14 -3.51 0.32 2.69
C LEU A 14 -2.72 1.55 3.17
N LEU A 15 -3.18 2.75 2.83
CA LEU A 15 -2.58 4.00 3.29
C LEU A 15 -2.61 4.12 4.82
N TYR A 16 -3.75 3.81 5.45
CA TYR A 16 -3.87 3.75 6.91
C TYR A 16 -2.80 2.83 7.53
N LEU A 17 -2.62 1.62 6.96
CA LEU A 17 -1.61 0.68 7.47
C LEU A 17 -0.18 1.24 7.36
N ILE A 18 0.12 1.99 6.29
CA ILE A 18 1.42 2.61 6.07
C ILE A 18 1.64 3.80 7.02
N ILE A 19 0.65 4.68 7.18
CA ILE A 19 0.69 5.83 8.11
C ILE A 19 0.93 5.37 9.54
N HIS A 20 0.19 4.37 9.98
CA HIS A 20 0.29 3.83 11.34
C HIS A 20 1.47 2.86 11.51
N LYS A 21 2.40 2.82 10.55
CA LYS A 21 3.66 2.06 10.60
C LYS A 21 3.46 0.59 10.97
N TYR A 22 2.38 -0.03 10.51
CA TYR A 22 2.17 -1.46 10.72
C TYR A 22 3.30 -2.24 10.02
N PRO A 23 3.93 -3.23 10.69
CA PRO A 23 5.04 -3.98 10.13
C PRO A 23 4.54 -5.07 9.17
N LEU A 24 3.95 -4.65 8.05
CA LEU A 24 3.46 -5.56 7.01
C LEU A 24 4.37 -5.51 5.78
N SER A 25 4.95 -6.66 5.47
CA SER A 25 5.62 -6.90 4.19
C SER A 25 4.62 -6.94 3.03
N ARG A 26 5.12 -6.84 1.79
CA ARG A 26 4.29 -6.98 0.58
C ARG A 26 3.47 -8.27 0.57
N LYS A 27 4.08 -9.39 0.95
CA LYS A 27 3.41 -10.69 1.06
C LYS A 27 2.28 -10.68 2.09
N GLN A 28 2.51 -10.09 3.26
CA GLN A 28 1.47 -10.00 4.30
C GLN A 28 0.32 -9.08 3.89
N LEU A 29 0.61 -7.97 3.19
CA LEU A 29 -0.41 -7.11 2.61
C LEU A 29 -1.23 -7.89 1.56
N ALA A 30 -0.57 -8.59 0.65
CA ALA A 30 -1.20 -9.42 -0.37
C ALA A 30 -2.17 -10.45 0.25
N GLN A 31 -1.72 -11.16 1.29
CA GLN A 31 -2.58 -12.08 2.07
C GLN A 31 -3.75 -11.35 2.73
N LYS A 32 -3.52 -10.20 3.37
CA LYS A 32 -4.56 -9.42 4.07
C LYS A 32 -5.64 -8.89 3.11
N PHE A 33 -5.24 -8.48 1.91
CA PHE A 33 -6.14 -7.99 0.87
C PHE A 33 -6.70 -9.12 -0.03
N ASN A 34 -6.31 -10.37 0.23
CA ASN A 34 -6.59 -11.54 -0.60
C ASN A 34 -6.33 -11.25 -2.09
N CYS A 35 -5.13 -10.76 -2.39
CA CYS A 35 -4.70 -10.41 -3.73
C CYS A 35 -3.23 -10.79 -3.94
N GLU A 36 -2.72 -10.59 -5.16
CA GLU A 36 -1.32 -10.79 -5.47
C GLU A 36 -0.45 -9.62 -5.02
N GLU A 37 0.84 -9.87 -4.81
CA GLU A 37 1.81 -8.83 -4.42
C GLU A 37 1.95 -7.72 -5.49
N HIS A 38 1.75 -8.06 -6.76
CA HIS A 38 1.74 -7.08 -7.85
C HIS A 38 0.59 -6.07 -7.69
N THR A 39 -0.56 -6.50 -7.15
CA THR A 39 -1.71 -5.63 -6.89
C THR A 39 -1.41 -4.65 -5.76
N ILE A 40 -0.71 -5.09 -4.70
CA ILE A 40 -0.22 -4.20 -3.65
C ILE A 40 0.71 -3.14 -4.24
N THR A 41 1.61 -3.55 -5.13
CA THR A 41 2.55 -2.63 -5.78
C THR A 41 1.83 -1.58 -6.63
N ARG A 42 0.79 -1.99 -7.38
CA ARG A 42 -0.08 -1.06 -8.12
C ARG A 42 -0.79 -0.09 -7.18
N MET A 43 -1.39 -0.57 -6.09
CA MET A 43 -2.06 0.29 -5.11
C MET A 43 -1.10 1.30 -4.47
N VAL A 44 0.13 0.91 -4.15
CA VAL A 44 1.15 1.83 -3.62
C VAL A 44 1.60 2.84 -4.68
N ASN A 45 1.79 2.41 -5.93
CA ASN A 45 2.13 3.33 -7.01
C ASN A 45 1.01 4.35 -7.25
N ASP A 46 -0.26 3.92 -7.15
CA ASP A 46 -1.40 4.83 -7.23
C ASP A 46 -1.35 5.88 -6.13
N LEU A 47 -1.12 5.46 -4.88
CA LEU A 47 -0.96 6.39 -3.75
C LEU A 47 0.23 7.33 -3.94
N ARG A 48 1.34 6.85 -4.51
CA ARG A 48 2.54 7.65 -4.76
C ARG A 48 2.34 8.69 -5.86
N PHE A 49 1.86 8.28 -7.03
CA PHE A 49 1.86 9.12 -8.23
C PHE A 49 0.55 9.87 -8.45
N HIS A 50 -0.59 9.31 -8.06
CA HIS A 50 -1.89 9.95 -8.27
C HIS A 50 -2.38 10.73 -7.04
N LYS A 51 -1.91 10.37 -5.85
CA LYS A 51 -2.29 11.04 -4.59
C LYS A 51 -1.13 11.79 -3.93
N ASN A 52 0.05 11.79 -4.55
CA ASN A 52 1.26 12.48 -4.07
C ASN A 52 1.68 12.10 -2.63
N TYR A 53 1.42 10.88 -2.19
CA TYR A 53 1.94 10.41 -0.90
C TYR A 53 3.42 10.04 -1.03
N PRO A 54 4.29 10.51 -0.12
CA PRO A 54 5.72 10.22 -0.18
C PRO A 54 6.01 8.83 0.40
N ILE A 55 5.53 7.77 -0.27
CA ILE A 55 5.69 6.38 0.18
C ILE A 55 6.91 5.76 -0.48
N ARG A 56 7.84 5.22 0.32
CA ARG A 56 8.98 4.43 -0.15
C ARG A 56 8.99 3.02 0.45
N TYR A 57 9.58 2.07 -0.27
CA TYR A 57 9.83 0.74 0.27
C TYR A 57 11.17 0.74 0.99
N SER A 58 11.16 0.50 2.30
CA SER A 58 12.37 0.32 3.08
C SER A 58 12.83 -1.13 2.97
N LYS A 59 14.01 -1.35 2.37
CA LYS A 59 14.60 -2.70 2.26
C LYS A 59 14.97 -3.26 3.64
N SER A 60 15.52 -2.41 4.53
CA SER A 60 15.93 -2.79 5.88
C SER A 60 14.73 -3.22 6.74
N LEU A 61 13.61 -2.50 6.62
CA LEU A 61 12.38 -2.82 7.36
C LEU A 61 11.46 -3.79 6.61
N LYS A 62 11.80 -4.15 5.36
CA LYS A 62 11.01 -4.98 4.43
C LYS A 62 9.55 -4.53 4.27
N ARG A 63 9.25 -3.24 4.44
CA ARG A 63 7.89 -2.66 4.42
C ARG A 63 7.84 -1.29 3.76
N TYR A 64 6.64 -0.83 3.45
CA TYR A 64 6.40 0.54 3.00
C TYR A 64 6.39 1.51 4.18
N VAL A 65 6.97 2.68 3.98
CA VAL A 65 7.04 3.76 4.97
C VAL A 65 6.73 5.09 4.28
N LEU A 66 6.14 6.01 5.04
CA LEU A 66 6.16 7.42 4.67
C LEU A 66 7.57 7.96 4.90
N VAL A 67 8.09 8.69 3.92
CA VAL A 67 9.25 9.56 4.09
C VAL A 67 8.73 10.98 4.15
N GLU A 68 8.95 11.67 5.26
CA GLU A 68 8.83 13.13 5.27
C GLU A 68 10.10 13.66 4.59
N ASP A 69 9.95 14.62 3.67
CA ASP A 69 11.08 15.37 3.11
C ASP A 69 11.71 16.28 4.17
#